data_AF-A0A1N7SMU6-F1
#
_entry.id   AF-A0A1N7SMU6-F1
#
_cell.length_a   1.000
_cell.length_b   1.000
_cell.length_c   1.000
_cell.angle_alpha   90.00
_cell.angle_beta   90.00
_cell.angle_gamma   90.00
#
_symmetry.space_group_name_H-M   'P 1'
#
loop_
_entity.id
_entity.type
_entity.pdbx_description
1 polymer ?
#
loop_
_entity_poly.entity_id
_entity_poly.type
_entity_poly.pdbx_seq_one_letter_code
_entity_poly.pdbx_strand_id
1 'polypeptide(L)'
;MLGKSFFLERAISRSLDWLGRYPALGCACHDLESLSSGRQVVVAAATSNGVRCVFFSAVGSVLDFSATWAELERAKTWWYFVQRWYFWVVPDQRTLEKINLTASALDHVIVPSAVEHASDAAYLPWLDTIEARARQYGTLAASRLEVEAI
;
A
#
# COMPACT_ATOMS: atom_id res chain seq x y z
N MET A 1 -10.37 -2.05 22.04
CA MET A 1 -8.98 -2.30 21.58
C MET A 1 -8.84 -3.51 20.65
N LEU A 2 -9.92 -4.12 20.12
CA LEU A 2 -9.86 -5.36 19.31
C LEU A 2 -9.11 -5.23 17.97
N GLY A 3 -9.13 -4.06 17.34
CA GLY A 3 -8.49 -3.89 16.02
C GLY A 3 -6.96 -3.80 16.05
N LYS A 4 -6.37 -3.27 17.13
CA LYS A 4 -4.91 -3.19 17.27
C LYS A 4 -4.28 -4.56 17.49
N SER A 5 -4.89 -5.40 18.35
CA SER A 5 -4.45 -6.78 18.55
C SER A 5 -4.57 -7.59 17.26
N PHE A 6 -5.70 -7.44 16.54
CA PHE A 6 -5.90 -8.09 15.24
C PHE A 6 -4.79 -7.77 14.23
N PHE A 7 -4.37 -6.50 14.12
CA PHE A 7 -3.26 -6.14 13.24
C PHE A 7 -1.95 -6.80 13.66
N LEU A 8 -1.59 -6.71 14.95
CA LEU A 8 -0.34 -7.25 15.46
C LEU A 8 -0.25 -8.78 15.35
N GLU A 9 -1.39 -9.48 15.45
CA GLU A 9 -1.49 -10.93 15.25
C GLU A 9 -1.29 -11.36 13.78
N ARG A 10 -1.49 -10.45 12.83
CA ARG A 10 -1.44 -10.73 11.38
C ARG A 10 -0.25 -10.10 10.67
N ALA A 11 0.32 -9.04 11.23
CA ALA A 11 1.43 -8.33 10.64
C ALA A 11 2.72 -9.15 10.78
N ILE A 12 3.32 -9.47 9.65
CA ILE A 12 4.64 -10.10 9.58
C ILE A 12 5.66 -8.99 9.36
N SER A 13 6.62 -8.87 10.27
CA SER A 13 7.74 -7.95 10.09
C SER A 13 8.62 -8.42 8.93
N ARG A 14 8.84 -7.54 7.96
CA ARG A 14 9.73 -7.73 6.81
C ARG A 14 10.90 -6.77 6.81
N SER A 15 11.08 -6.00 7.89
CA SER A 15 12.06 -4.91 7.94
C SER A 15 13.48 -5.37 7.60
N LEU A 16 13.91 -6.54 8.07
CA LEU A 16 15.25 -7.06 7.79
C LEU A 16 15.46 -7.40 6.31
N ASP A 17 14.43 -7.92 5.65
CA ASP A 17 14.52 -8.40 4.27
C ASP A 17 14.25 -7.28 3.26
N TRP A 18 13.33 -6.37 3.59
CA TRP A 18 12.69 -5.49 2.61
C TRP A 18 13.05 -4.02 2.78
N LEU A 19 13.52 -3.57 3.94
CA LEU A 19 13.88 -2.16 4.14
C LEU A 19 15.03 -1.73 3.21
N GLY A 20 16.05 -2.58 3.04
CA GLY A 20 17.14 -2.34 2.09
C GLY A 20 16.73 -2.47 0.62
N ARG A 21 15.64 -3.21 0.34
CA ARG A 21 15.12 -3.40 -1.02
C ARG A 21 14.24 -2.24 -1.47
N TYR A 22 13.46 -1.66 -0.55
CA TYR A 22 12.48 -0.59 -0.83
C TYR A 22 12.74 0.73 -0.05
N PRO A 23 13.94 1.32 -0.12
CA PRO A 23 14.29 2.56 0.56
C PRO A 23 13.44 3.76 0.14
N ALA A 24 13.01 3.90 -1.12
CA ALA A 24 12.20 5.06 -1.53
C ALA A 24 10.82 5.01 -0.88
N LEU A 25 10.18 3.83 -0.88
CA LEU A 25 8.92 3.62 -0.16
C LEU A 25 9.09 3.75 1.36
N GLY A 26 10.16 3.21 1.92
CA GLY A 26 10.48 3.28 3.35
C GLY A 26 10.74 4.70 3.84
N CYS A 27 11.35 5.56 3.01
CA CYS A 27 11.70 6.93 3.35
C CYS A 27 10.66 7.97 2.90
N ALA A 28 9.59 7.57 2.20
CA ALA A 28 8.63 8.50 1.60
C ALA A 28 8.04 9.51 2.61
N CYS A 29 7.84 9.11 3.87
CA CYS A 29 7.34 9.99 4.92
C CYS A 29 8.33 11.06 5.41
N HIS A 30 9.59 10.99 5.01
CA HIS A 30 10.64 11.94 5.37
C HIS A 30 10.96 12.92 4.24
N ASP A 31 10.24 12.82 3.13
CA ASP A 31 10.46 13.61 1.92
C ASP A 31 9.13 14.15 1.37
N LEU A 32 8.99 15.48 1.32
CA LEU A 32 7.80 16.15 0.79
C LEU A 32 7.69 16.05 -0.73
N GLU A 33 8.80 15.79 -1.41
CA GLU A 33 8.85 15.51 -2.84
C GLU A 33 8.65 14.02 -3.11
N SER A 34 8.32 13.19 -2.12
CA SER A 34 8.02 11.78 -2.33
C SER A 34 6.67 11.56 -3.04
N LEU A 35 6.44 10.33 -3.48
CA LEU A 35 5.19 9.92 -4.13
C LEU A 35 3.93 10.20 -3.30
N SER A 36 4.11 10.24 -1.98
CA SER A 36 3.05 10.42 -0.99
C SER A 36 3.10 11.78 -0.32
N SER A 37 3.95 12.70 -0.81
CA SER A 37 4.13 14.05 -0.27
C SER A 37 4.37 14.07 1.24
N GLY A 38 5.31 13.24 1.70
CA GLY A 38 5.68 13.14 3.12
C GLY A 38 4.75 12.26 3.96
N ARG A 39 3.82 11.50 3.35
CA ARG A 39 2.97 10.54 4.08
C ARG A 39 3.56 9.13 4.10
N GLN A 40 3.25 8.36 5.14
CA GLN A 40 3.57 6.92 5.16
C GLN A 40 2.80 6.19 4.06
N VAL A 41 3.47 5.25 3.39
CA VAL A 41 2.92 4.54 2.23
C VAL A 41 2.41 3.16 2.63
N VAL A 42 1.26 2.79 2.06
CA VAL A 42 0.74 1.43 2.06
C VAL A 42 0.55 0.99 0.62
N VAL A 43 1.23 -0.08 0.25
CA VAL A 43 0.94 -0.76 -1.02
C VAL A 43 -0.09 -1.82 -0.72
N ALA A 44 -1.20 -1.82 -1.45
CA ALA A 44 -2.33 -2.69 -1.17
C ALA A 44 -2.86 -3.35 -2.44
N ALA A 45 -3.25 -4.61 -2.28
CA ALA A 45 -3.87 -5.38 -3.33
C ALA A 45 -5.06 -6.19 -2.80
N ALA A 46 -6.16 -6.17 -3.54
CA ALA A 46 -7.35 -6.92 -3.22
C ALA A 46 -7.44 -8.21 -4.04
N THR A 47 -7.96 -9.26 -3.41
CA THR A 47 -8.38 -10.51 -4.05
C THR A 47 -9.90 -10.66 -3.94
N SER A 48 -10.43 -11.78 -4.40
CA SER A 48 -11.81 -12.18 -4.10
C SER A 48 -12.05 -12.39 -2.60
N ASN A 49 -11.06 -12.92 -1.86
CA ASN A 49 -11.22 -13.34 -0.46
C ASN A 49 -10.76 -12.31 0.59
N GLY A 50 -9.88 -11.37 0.21
CA GLY A 50 -9.32 -10.42 1.17
C GLY A 50 -8.40 -9.38 0.56
N VAL A 51 -7.57 -8.78 1.41
CA VAL A 51 -6.56 -7.80 1.03
C VAL A 51 -5.19 -8.24 1.56
N ARG A 52 -4.14 -7.89 0.81
CA ARG A 52 -2.76 -7.85 1.27
C ARG A 52 -2.29 -6.40 1.28
N CYS A 53 -1.62 -5.99 2.34
CA CYS A 53 -1.07 -4.65 2.51
C CYS A 53 0.37 -4.73 2.99
N VAL A 54 1.25 -3.93 2.41
CA VAL A 54 2.60 -3.71 2.92
C VAL A 54 2.72 -2.28 3.40
N PHE A 55 2.92 -2.14 4.70
CA PHE A 55 3.05 -0.85 5.37
C PHE A 55 4.51 -0.44 5.46
N PHE A 56 4.82 0.76 4.98
CA PHE A 56 6.11 1.41 5.16
C PHE A 56 5.96 2.51 6.20
N SER A 57 6.45 2.25 7.41
CA SER A 57 6.27 3.15 8.56
C SER A 57 7.42 4.14 8.69
N ALA A 58 7.16 5.29 9.34
CA ALA A 58 8.17 6.32 9.58
C ALA A 58 9.30 5.89 10.53
N VAL A 59 9.10 4.82 11.30
CA VAL A 59 10.13 4.28 12.20
C VAL A 59 10.99 3.19 11.54
N GLY A 60 10.95 3.10 10.20
CA GLY A 60 11.75 2.13 9.44
C GLY A 60 11.24 0.70 9.56
N SER A 61 9.98 0.50 9.94
CA SER A 61 9.37 -0.84 9.92
C SER A 61 8.62 -1.10 8.61
N VAL A 62 8.82 -2.29 8.06
CA VAL A 62 8.07 -2.82 6.92
C VAL A 62 7.20 -3.95 7.43
N LEU A 63 5.88 -3.81 7.33
CA LEU A 63 4.92 -4.79 7.84
C LEU A 63 4.08 -5.35 6.68
N ASP A 64 4.17 -6.64 6.46
CA ASP A 64 3.36 -7.38 5.49
C ASP A 64 2.15 -7.98 6.21
N PHE A 65 0.96 -7.55 5.80
CA PHE A 65 -0.29 -7.86 6.46
C PHE A 65 -1.26 -8.44 5.43
N SER A 66 -1.98 -9.50 5.81
CA SER A 66 -3.06 -10.05 5.02
C SER A 66 -4.27 -10.37 5.89
N ALA A 67 -5.46 -10.09 5.37
CA ALA A 67 -6.72 -10.38 6.04
C ALA A 67 -7.82 -10.69 5.03
N THR A 68 -8.72 -11.60 5.40
CA THR A 68 -9.97 -11.80 4.67
C THR A 68 -10.92 -10.63 4.89
N TRP A 69 -11.89 -10.45 3.98
CA TRP A 69 -12.90 -9.42 4.13
C TRP A 69 -13.73 -9.58 5.41
N ALA A 70 -14.05 -10.83 5.79
CA ALA A 70 -14.78 -11.12 7.03
C ALA A 70 -13.98 -10.75 8.29
N GLU A 71 -12.66 -10.90 8.25
CA GLU A 71 -11.79 -10.47 9.35
C GLU A 71 -11.69 -8.95 9.45
N LEU A 72 -11.56 -8.27 8.31
CA LEU A 72 -11.55 -6.82 8.27
C LEU A 72 -12.86 -6.21 8.76
N GLU A 73 -14.02 -6.80 8.43
CA GLU A 73 -15.31 -6.32 8.94
C GLU A 73 -15.38 -6.41 10.47
N ARG A 74 -14.85 -7.48 11.08
CA ARG A 74 -14.74 -7.61 12.54
C ARG A 74 -13.79 -6.57 13.15
N ALA A 75 -12.81 -6.10 12.39
CA ALA A 75 -11.82 -5.11 12.79
C ALA A 75 -12.05 -3.70 12.19
N LYS A 76 -13.28 -3.41 11.70
CA LYS A 76 -13.54 -2.24 10.84
C LYS A 76 -13.13 -0.89 11.41
N THR A 77 -13.25 -0.68 12.72
CA THR A 77 -12.83 0.57 13.36
C THR A 77 -11.34 0.84 13.18
N TRP A 78 -10.51 -0.20 13.27
CA TRP A 78 -9.08 -0.08 12.99
C TRP A 78 -8.82 0.13 11.49
N TRP A 79 -9.54 -0.60 10.64
CA TRP A 79 -9.40 -0.43 9.19
C TRP A 79 -9.75 0.99 8.72
N TYR A 80 -10.81 1.60 9.28
CA TYR A 80 -11.18 3.00 9.01
C TYR A 80 -10.10 4.00 9.46
N PHE A 81 -9.43 3.72 10.58
CA PHE A 81 -8.30 4.53 11.03
C PHE A 81 -7.12 4.41 10.05
N VAL A 82 -6.78 3.19 9.63
CA VAL A 82 -5.69 2.91 8.69
C VAL A 82 -5.94 3.59 7.34
N GLN A 83 -7.14 3.46 6.77
CA GLN A 83 -7.54 4.14 5.54
C GLN A 83 -7.16 5.63 5.52
N ARG A 84 -7.44 6.34 6.60
CA ARG A 84 -7.21 7.79 6.69
C ARG A 84 -5.74 8.17 6.88
N TRP A 85 -4.96 7.32 7.54
CA TRP A 85 -3.62 7.70 8.00
C TRP A 85 -2.53 7.52 6.95
N TYR A 86 -2.74 6.62 5.99
CA TYR A 86 -1.75 6.27 4.98
C TYR A 86 -2.08 6.82 3.60
N PHE A 87 -1.03 6.95 2.78
CA PHE A 87 -1.14 7.13 1.34
C PHE A 87 -1.14 5.75 0.66
N TRP A 88 -2.09 5.51 -0.23
CA TRP A 88 -2.34 4.19 -0.80
C TRP A 88 -1.77 4.04 -2.20
N VAL A 89 -1.02 2.97 -2.45
CA VAL A 89 -0.67 2.54 -3.81
C VAL A 89 -1.44 1.27 -4.12
N VAL A 90 -2.26 1.30 -5.17
CA VAL A 90 -3.15 0.21 -5.55
C VAL A 90 -3.00 -0.16 -7.03
N PRO A 91 -3.31 -1.40 -7.44
CA PRO A 91 -3.13 -1.83 -8.83
C PRO A 91 -4.25 -1.31 -9.74
N ASP A 92 -5.45 -1.09 -9.21
CA ASP A 92 -6.61 -0.70 -10.00
C ASP A 92 -7.68 0.00 -9.15
N GLN A 93 -8.64 0.60 -9.86
CA GLN A 93 -9.79 1.28 -9.26
C GLN A 93 -10.66 0.30 -8.44
N ARG A 94 -10.75 -0.96 -8.87
CA ARG A 94 -11.52 -2.00 -8.18
C ARG A 94 -10.96 -2.28 -6.78
N THR A 95 -9.64 -2.32 -6.65
CA THR A 95 -8.95 -2.49 -5.37
C THR A 95 -9.22 -1.29 -4.49
N LEU A 96 -9.09 -0.07 -5.03
CA LEU A 96 -9.37 1.17 -4.31
C LEU A 96 -10.77 1.17 -3.70
N GLU A 97 -11.79 0.81 -4.49
CA GLU A 97 -13.17 0.74 -4.05
C GLU A 97 -13.38 -0.31 -2.95
N LYS A 98 -12.79 -1.51 -3.12
CA LYS A 98 -12.87 -2.57 -2.11
C LYS A 98 -12.23 -2.18 -0.78
N ILE A 99 -11.11 -1.46 -0.82
CA ILE A 99 -10.43 -1.04 0.40
C ILE A 99 -11.07 0.22 1.01
N ASN A 100 -11.82 1.03 0.26
CA ASN A 100 -12.42 2.28 0.72
C ASN A 100 -13.82 2.10 1.34
N LEU A 101 -13.85 1.55 2.54
CA LEU A 101 -15.12 1.28 3.26
C LEU A 101 -15.79 2.52 3.88
N THR A 102 -15.11 3.67 3.97
CA THR A 102 -15.65 4.88 4.62
C THR A 102 -16.27 5.87 3.65
N ALA A 103 -16.22 5.60 2.34
CA ALA A 103 -16.67 6.49 1.26
C ALA A 103 -16.06 7.90 1.34
N SER A 104 -14.95 8.06 2.06
CA SER A 104 -14.14 9.28 2.09
C SER A 104 -13.06 9.20 1.02
N ALA A 105 -12.56 10.33 0.54
CA ALA A 105 -11.42 10.32 -0.37
C ALA A 105 -10.20 9.71 0.34
N LEU A 106 -9.65 8.62 -0.23
CA LEU A 106 -8.34 8.09 0.15
C LEU A 106 -7.30 8.80 -0.69
N ASP A 107 -6.24 9.30 -0.06
CA ASP A 107 -5.08 9.76 -0.83
C ASP A 107 -4.39 8.53 -1.39
N HIS A 108 -4.29 8.48 -2.72
CA HIS A 108 -3.83 7.30 -3.41
C HIS A 108 -3.18 7.59 -4.75
N VAL A 109 -2.52 6.58 -5.29
CA VAL A 109 -2.09 6.48 -6.68
C VAL A 109 -2.38 5.07 -7.19
N ILE A 110 -2.74 4.99 -8.47
CA ILE A 110 -2.93 3.71 -9.15
C ILE A 110 -1.66 3.40 -9.94
N VAL A 111 -1.03 2.26 -9.66
CA VAL A 111 0.10 1.72 -10.42
C VAL A 111 -0.35 0.40 -11.05
N PRO A 112 -0.81 0.42 -12.32
CA PRO A 112 -1.44 -0.72 -12.96
C PRO A 112 -0.63 -2.01 -12.88
N SER A 113 -1.33 -3.12 -12.64
CA SER A 113 -0.78 -4.46 -12.77
C SER A 113 -1.83 -5.48 -13.17
N ALA A 114 -1.38 -6.48 -13.94
CA ALA A 114 -2.23 -7.50 -14.55
C ALA A 114 -2.44 -8.75 -13.69
N VAL A 115 -1.77 -8.88 -12.54
CA VAL A 115 -1.73 -10.14 -11.76
C VAL A 115 -2.56 -10.05 -10.48
N GLU A 116 -3.28 -11.12 -10.14
CA GLU A 116 -3.96 -11.22 -8.85
C GLU A 116 -2.91 -11.34 -7.72
N HIS A 117 -2.78 -10.26 -6.97
CA HIS A 117 -1.63 -9.91 -6.13
C HIS A 117 -1.58 -10.61 -4.75
N ALA A 118 -2.13 -11.81 -4.63
CA ALA A 118 -2.11 -12.54 -3.36
C ALA A 118 -0.72 -13.13 -3.05
N SER A 119 -0.02 -13.63 -4.08
CA SER A 119 1.22 -14.40 -3.93
C SER A 119 2.46 -13.51 -3.98
N ASP A 120 3.52 -13.89 -3.26
CA ASP A 120 4.82 -13.19 -3.32
C ASP A 120 5.38 -13.14 -4.75
N ALA A 121 5.17 -14.19 -5.53
CA ALA A 121 5.62 -14.29 -6.92
C ALA A 121 5.01 -13.21 -7.82
N ALA A 122 3.80 -12.75 -7.52
CA ALA A 122 3.14 -11.66 -8.24
C ALA A 122 3.33 -10.30 -7.55
N TYR A 123 3.33 -10.29 -6.22
CA TYR A 123 3.33 -9.07 -5.42
C TYR A 123 4.70 -8.41 -5.40
N LEU A 124 5.79 -9.16 -5.24
CA LEU A 124 7.13 -8.60 -5.13
C LEU A 124 7.61 -7.93 -6.43
N PRO A 125 7.46 -8.54 -7.62
CA PRO A 125 7.82 -7.84 -8.86
C PRO A 125 7.04 -6.55 -9.06
N TRP A 126 5.76 -6.53 -8.70
CA TRP A 126 4.96 -5.30 -8.75
C TRP A 126 5.46 -4.25 -7.73
N LEU A 127 5.76 -4.65 -6.50
CA LEU A 127 6.33 -3.76 -5.50
C LEU A 127 7.70 -3.19 -5.94
N ASP A 128 8.53 -3.98 -6.62
CA ASP A 128 9.78 -3.52 -7.22
C ASP A 128 9.54 -2.43 -8.27
N THR A 129 8.48 -2.55 -9.09
CA THR A 129 8.15 -1.50 -10.08
C THR A 129 7.73 -0.19 -9.43
N ILE A 130 6.99 -0.26 -8.32
CA ILE A 130 6.57 0.93 -7.56
C ILE A 130 7.81 1.60 -6.96
N GLU A 131 8.69 0.83 -6.32
CA GLU A 131 9.94 1.33 -5.77
C GLU A 131 10.84 1.96 -6.83
N ALA A 132 11.02 1.30 -7.98
CA ALA A 132 11.82 1.83 -9.09
C ALA A 132 11.27 3.18 -9.57
N ARG A 133 9.94 3.29 -9.68
CA ARG A 133 9.27 4.53 -10.08
C ARG A 133 9.39 5.62 -9.00
N ALA A 134 9.25 5.26 -7.73
CA ALA A 134 9.45 6.18 -6.61
C ALA A 134 10.87 6.76 -6.59
N ARG A 135 11.89 5.93 -6.85
CA ARG A 135 13.30 6.37 -6.97
C ARG A 135 13.55 7.31 -8.15
N GLN A 136 12.89 7.07 -9.28
CA GLN A 136 13.13 7.83 -10.51
C GLN A 136 12.54 9.23 -10.46
N TYR A 137 11.36 9.39 -9.87
CA TYR A 137 10.59 10.63 -10.03
C TYR A 137 10.48 11.47 -8.76
N GLY A 138 10.88 10.97 -7.59
CA GLY A 138 10.56 11.59 -6.30
C GLY A 138 9.06 11.52 -6.06
N THR A 139 8.26 12.18 -6.90
CA THR A 139 6.80 12.18 -6.93
C THR A 139 6.25 11.29 -8.03
N LEU A 140 5.24 10.45 -7.72
CA LEU A 140 4.36 9.87 -8.76
C LEU A 140 3.33 10.88 -9.30
N ALA A 141 3.29 12.10 -8.74
CA ALA A 141 2.28 13.10 -8.98
C ALA A 141 2.39 13.83 -10.34
N ALA A 142 3.47 13.65 -11.11
CA ALA A 142 3.62 14.31 -12.41
C ALA A 142 3.15 13.47 -13.61
N SER A 143 2.93 12.17 -13.46
CA SER A 143 2.43 11.34 -14.57
C SER A 143 0.97 10.97 -14.35
N ARG A 144 0.09 11.97 -14.49
CA ARG A 144 -1.15 11.70 -15.22
C ARG A 144 -0.73 11.06 -16.53
N LEU A 145 -1.25 9.87 -16.79
CA LEU A 145 -1.11 9.12 -18.02
C LEU A 145 -1.46 10.02 -19.23
N GLU A 146 -0.46 10.68 -19.81
CA GLU A 146 -0.41 10.81 -21.26
C GLU A 146 0.16 9.50 -21.78
N VAL A 147 -0.73 8.50 -21.87
CA VAL A 147 -0.52 7.45 -22.86
C VAL A 147 -0.81 8.12 -24.18
N GLU A 148 0.24 8.68 -24.80
CA GLU A 148 0.18 9.03 -26.21
C GLU A 148 -0.14 7.74 -26.97
N ALA A 149 -1.34 7.74 -27.56
CA ALA A 149 -1.65 6.82 -28.63
C ALA A 149 -0.73 7.14 -29.81
N ILE A 150 0.12 6.19 -30.19
CA ILE A 150 0.72 6.10 -31.52
C ILE A 150 0.18 4.84 -32.16
#